data_AF-A0A662IC33-F1
#
_entry.id   AF-A0A662IC33-F1
#
_cell.length_a   1.000
_cell.length_b   1.000
_cell.length_c   1.000
_cell.angle_alpha   90.00
_cell.angle_beta   90.00
_cell.angle_gamma   90.00
#
_symmetry.space_group_name_H-M   'P 1'
#
loop_
_entity.id
_entity.type
_entity.pdbx_description
1 polymer ?
#
loop_
_entity_poly.entity_id
_entity_poly.type
_entity_poly.pdbx_seq_one_letter_code
_entity_poly.pdbx_strand_id
1 'polypeptide(L)'
;MKLDEIRERLRELRAYFSEIMGKLDKGLEELEREVEERGRIVNVKLAEELRRSAREAWARLLRARVELRAALRRAAVETRPSEAEELEELRDEVEEFFERIGEALEDYLEDLRALVGGASQGPEGLERVIDESLRAALRGVEAAVRRLEEVFKGLGEAAGPTYVVSSIRLPKRDLDVIDLLVEAGFRSRSEAVAYFTHKGLEVAKPALEELLAKLRELKELREKLREEVKKAFEEGGSSG
;
A
#
# COMPACT_ATOMS: atom_id res chain seq x y z
N MET A 1 -10.12 -21.28 -0.62
CA MET A 1 -10.40 -20.13 -1.54
C MET A 1 -9.04 -19.65 -2.02
N LYS A 2 -8.78 -19.54 -3.33
CA LYS A 2 -7.42 -19.27 -3.82
C LYS A 2 -7.01 -17.81 -3.56
N LEU A 3 -5.71 -17.57 -3.34
CA LEU A 3 -5.10 -16.24 -3.14
C LEU A 3 -5.55 -15.22 -4.20
N ASP A 4 -5.74 -15.65 -5.45
CA ASP A 4 -6.23 -14.80 -6.54
C ASP A 4 -7.65 -14.26 -6.32
N GLU A 5 -8.52 -15.03 -5.65
CA GLU A 5 -9.88 -14.60 -5.35
C GLU A 5 -9.93 -13.61 -4.17
N ILE A 6 -8.97 -13.70 -3.24
CA ILE A 6 -8.76 -12.70 -2.18
C ILE A 6 -8.29 -11.38 -2.82
N ARG A 7 -7.34 -11.46 -3.75
CA ARG A 7 -6.82 -10.30 -4.51
C ARG A 7 -7.93 -9.59 -5.27
N GLU A 8 -8.77 -10.34 -5.97
CA GLU A 8 -9.84 -9.73 -6.77
C GLU A 8 -10.87 -9.01 -5.89
N ARG A 9 -11.28 -9.62 -4.76
CA ARG A 9 -12.15 -8.95 -3.77
C ARG A 9 -11.55 -7.67 -3.20
N LEU A 10 -10.25 -7.66 -2.95
CA LEU A 10 -9.56 -6.48 -2.43
C LEU A 10 -9.45 -5.38 -3.50
N ARG A 11 -9.28 -5.74 -4.79
CA ARG A 11 -9.36 -4.78 -5.90
C ARG A 11 -10.76 -4.17 -6.04
N GLU A 12 -11.80 -4.99 -5.99
CA GLU A 12 -13.19 -4.53 -6.01
C GLU A 12 -13.48 -3.58 -4.83
N LEU A 13 -13.01 -3.94 -3.64
CA LEU A 13 -13.15 -3.13 -2.43
C LEU A 13 -12.45 -1.77 -2.59
N ARG A 14 -11.22 -1.77 -3.12
CA ARG A 14 -10.48 -0.55 -3.46
C ARG A 14 -11.25 0.33 -4.44
N ALA A 15 -11.71 -0.23 -5.55
CA ALA A 15 -12.43 0.53 -6.57
C ALA A 15 -13.69 1.19 -5.98
N TYR A 16 -14.43 0.45 -5.15
CA TYR A 16 -15.57 0.97 -4.41
C TYR A 16 -15.19 2.13 -3.49
N PHE A 17 -14.13 1.98 -2.68
CA PHE A 17 -13.72 3.04 -1.77
C PHE A 17 -13.20 4.28 -2.50
N SER A 18 -12.46 4.12 -3.60
CA SER A 18 -12.05 5.27 -4.42
C SER A 18 -13.25 6.01 -5.00
N GLU A 19 -14.28 5.29 -5.48
CA GLU A 19 -15.49 5.92 -6.01
C GLU A 19 -16.28 6.65 -4.92
N ILE A 20 -16.49 6.03 -3.75
CA ILE A 20 -17.27 6.64 -2.68
C ILE A 20 -16.53 7.84 -2.05
N MET A 21 -15.20 7.77 -1.89
CA MET A 21 -14.42 8.91 -1.41
C MET A 21 -14.52 10.10 -2.38
N GLY A 22 -14.44 9.86 -3.70
CA GLY A 22 -14.63 10.92 -4.69
C GLY A 22 -16.04 11.53 -4.68
N LYS A 23 -17.08 10.77 -4.27
CA LYS A 23 -18.43 11.33 -4.06
C LYS A 23 -18.50 12.17 -2.78
N LEU A 24 -17.91 11.68 -1.68
CA LEU A 24 -17.88 12.39 -0.42
C LEU A 24 -17.11 13.70 -0.52
N ASP A 25 -15.94 13.68 -1.16
CA ASP A 25 -15.09 14.85 -1.37
C ASP A 25 -15.81 15.95 -2.17
N LYS A 26 -16.44 15.59 -3.29
CA LYS A 26 -17.27 16.54 -4.08
C LYS A 26 -18.40 17.15 -3.28
N GLY A 27 -19.08 16.37 -2.45
CA GLY A 27 -20.13 16.93 -1.60
C GLY A 27 -19.57 17.81 -0.48
N LEU A 28 -18.36 17.57 0.01
CA LEU A 28 -17.68 18.50 0.91
C LEU A 28 -17.32 19.82 0.20
N GLU A 29 -16.81 19.77 -1.04
CA GLU A 29 -16.54 20.98 -1.84
C GLU A 29 -17.81 21.84 -2.01
N GLU A 30 -18.97 21.21 -2.20
CA GLU A 30 -20.24 21.92 -2.26
C GLU A 30 -20.62 22.55 -0.92
N LEU A 31 -20.43 21.86 0.20
CA LEU A 31 -20.68 22.42 1.54
C LEU A 31 -19.73 23.57 1.87
N GLU A 32 -18.46 23.45 1.50
CA GLU A 32 -17.43 24.48 1.68
C GLU A 32 -17.82 25.76 0.94
N ARG A 33 -18.23 25.66 -0.33
CA ARG A 33 -18.74 26.81 -1.10
C ARG A 33 -19.94 27.47 -0.44
N GLU A 34 -20.85 26.71 0.16
CA GLU A 34 -21.96 27.31 0.91
C GLU A 34 -21.49 28.10 2.12
N VAL A 35 -20.48 27.60 2.83
CA VAL A 35 -19.88 28.30 3.97
C VAL A 35 -19.18 29.57 3.50
N GLU A 36 -18.39 29.52 2.43
CA GLU A 36 -17.71 30.70 1.86
C GLU A 36 -18.72 31.77 1.39
N GLU A 37 -19.77 31.36 0.67
CA GLU A 37 -20.74 32.30 0.08
C GLU A 37 -21.73 32.86 1.11
N ARG A 38 -22.13 32.04 2.10
CA ARG A 38 -23.30 32.33 2.96
C ARG A 38 -22.95 32.36 4.45
N GLY A 39 -21.73 32.00 4.82
CA GLY A 39 -21.27 31.90 6.20
C GLY A 39 -21.90 30.76 7.00
N ARG A 40 -22.67 29.87 6.36
CA ARG A 40 -23.40 28.77 7.00
C ARG A 40 -23.81 27.72 5.98
N ILE A 41 -23.99 26.50 6.46
CA ILE A 41 -24.58 25.42 5.68
C ILE A 41 -26.09 25.59 5.61
N VAL A 42 -26.63 25.56 4.40
CA VAL A 42 -28.07 25.69 4.14
C VAL A 42 -28.61 24.37 3.58
N ASN A 43 -27.79 23.63 2.84
CA ASN A 43 -28.17 22.37 2.22
C ASN A 43 -28.00 21.18 3.18
N VAL A 44 -28.92 21.10 4.13
CA VAL A 44 -29.02 19.97 5.07
C VAL A 44 -29.22 18.64 4.33
N LYS A 45 -29.89 18.64 3.17
CA LYS A 45 -30.10 17.43 2.36
C LYS A 45 -28.78 16.85 1.85
N LEU A 46 -27.89 17.70 1.32
CA LEU A 46 -26.56 17.28 0.89
C LEU A 46 -25.77 16.66 2.05
N ALA A 47 -25.79 17.28 3.22
CA ALA A 47 -25.11 16.74 4.39
C ALA A 47 -25.73 15.39 4.86
N GLU A 48 -27.05 15.21 4.73
CA GLU A 48 -27.71 13.92 4.98
C GLU A 48 -27.32 12.86 3.93
N GLU A 49 -27.15 13.24 2.66
CA GLU A 49 -26.70 12.37 1.58
C GLU A 49 -25.25 11.91 1.76
N LEU A 50 -24.35 12.83 2.16
CA LEU A 50 -22.99 12.52 2.56
C LEU A 50 -22.96 11.54 3.73
N ARG A 51 -23.80 11.80 4.75
CA ARG A 51 -23.90 10.92 5.91
C ARG A 51 -24.41 9.52 5.53
N ARG A 52 -25.38 9.44 4.64
CA ARG A 52 -25.90 8.16 4.13
C ARG A 52 -24.80 7.41 3.39
N SER A 53 -24.08 8.09 2.51
CA SER A 53 -22.98 7.52 1.72
C SER A 53 -21.85 6.98 2.61
N ALA A 54 -21.45 7.74 3.64
CA ALA A 54 -20.44 7.30 4.61
C ALA A 54 -20.92 6.10 5.45
N ARG A 55 -22.19 6.05 5.84
CA ARG A 55 -22.79 4.86 6.50
C ARG A 55 -22.84 3.64 5.60
N GLU A 56 -23.14 3.82 4.32
CA GLU A 56 -23.11 2.73 3.34
C GLU A 56 -21.68 2.20 3.16
N ALA A 57 -20.70 3.10 3.09
CA ALA A 57 -19.28 2.75 3.07
C ALA A 57 -18.88 1.96 4.31
N TRP A 58 -19.29 2.40 5.51
CA TRP A 58 -19.08 1.69 6.77
C TRP A 58 -19.68 0.28 6.75
N ALA A 59 -20.95 0.16 6.36
CA ALA A 59 -21.63 -1.14 6.29
C ALA A 59 -20.96 -2.07 5.29
N ARG A 60 -20.46 -1.53 4.16
CA ARG A 60 -19.70 -2.30 3.17
C ARG A 60 -18.34 -2.72 3.73
N LEU A 61 -17.65 -1.85 4.47
CA LEU A 61 -16.38 -2.15 5.14
C LEU A 61 -16.53 -3.33 6.08
N LEU A 62 -17.53 -3.30 6.98
CA LEU A 62 -17.76 -4.37 7.95
C LEU A 62 -18.06 -5.72 7.27
N ARG A 63 -18.88 -5.71 6.21
CA ARG A 63 -19.16 -6.92 5.43
C ARG A 63 -17.88 -7.47 4.79
N ALA A 64 -17.10 -6.60 4.15
CA ALA A 64 -15.84 -6.98 3.54
C ALA A 64 -14.83 -7.51 4.57
N ARG A 65 -14.77 -6.94 5.78
CA ARG A 65 -13.91 -7.41 6.87
C ARG A 65 -14.22 -8.85 7.24
N VAL A 66 -15.50 -9.17 7.42
CA VAL A 66 -15.94 -10.53 7.76
C VAL A 66 -15.63 -11.51 6.62
N GLU A 67 -15.95 -11.13 5.38
CA GLU A 67 -15.71 -11.96 4.20
C GLU A 67 -14.22 -12.27 3.99
N LEU A 68 -13.37 -11.24 4.04
CA LEU A 68 -11.93 -11.37 3.82
C LEU A 68 -11.25 -12.09 4.97
N ARG A 69 -11.64 -11.84 6.23
CA ARG A 69 -11.11 -12.59 7.37
C ARG A 69 -11.45 -14.07 7.28
N ALA A 70 -12.67 -14.42 6.84
CA ALA A 70 -13.06 -15.80 6.60
C ALA A 70 -12.30 -16.43 5.41
N ALA A 71 -11.98 -15.64 4.38
CA ALA A 71 -11.19 -16.09 3.25
C ALA A 71 -9.72 -16.34 3.64
N LEU A 72 -9.09 -15.41 4.35
CA LEU A 72 -7.72 -15.50 4.84
C LEU A 72 -7.55 -16.66 5.83
N ARG A 73 -8.50 -16.86 6.76
CA ARG A 73 -8.50 -18.02 7.66
C ARG A 73 -8.56 -19.35 6.91
N ARG A 74 -9.39 -19.43 5.85
CA ARG A 74 -9.47 -20.63 5.02
C ARG A 74 -8.19 -20.85 4.23
N ALA A 75 -7.62 -19.79 3.67
CA ALA A 75 -6.31 -19.85 3.03
C ALA A 75 -5.27 -20.41 4.01
N ALA A 76 -5.21 -19.92 5.26
CA ALA A 76 -4.22 -20.36 6.25
C ALA A 76 -4.24 -21.86 6.55
N VAL A 77 -5.42 -22.48 6.56
CA VAL A 77 -5.55 -23.94 6.74
C VAL A 77 -5.03 -24.72 5.53
N GLU A 78 -5.15 -24.15 4.33
CA GLU A 78 -4.72 -24.75 3.06
C GLU A 78 -3.26 -24.40 2.71
N THR A 79 -2.61 -23.53 3.49
CA THR A 79 -1.30 -22.93 3.18
C THR A 79 -0.15 -23.83 3.60
N ARG A 80 0.88 -23.93 2.75
CA ARG A 80 2.10 -24.69 3.06
C ARG A 80 2.99 -23.90 4.03
N PRO A 81 3.87 -24.56 4.81
CA PRO A 81 4.75 -23.87 5.76
C PRO A 81 5.61 -22.77 5.13
N SER A 82 5.98 -22.94 3.86
CA SER A 82 6.74 -21.96 3.07
C SER A 82 5.97 -20.69 2.71
N GLU A 83 4.64 -20.73 2.73
CA GLU A 83 3.74 -19.63 2.33
C GLU A 83 3.02 -19.02 3.57
N ALA A 84 3.27 -19.58 4.77
CA ALA A 84 2.58 -19.21 6.00
C ALA A 84 2.94 -17.80 6.49
N GLU A 85 4.21 -17.41 6.38
CA GLU A 85 4.71 -16.09 6.77
C GLU A 85 4.13 -14.98 5.87
N GLU A 86 4.13 -15.19 4.55
CA GLU A 86 3.54 -14.25 3.57
C GLU A 86 2.03 -14.08 3.78
N LEU A 87 1.33 -15.15 4.13
CA LEU A 87 -0.10 -15.07 4.43
C LEU A 87 -0.39 -14.36 5.74
N GLU A 88 0.47 -14.53 6.74
CA GLU A 88 0.39 -13.83 8.02
C GLU A 88 0.61 -12.32 7.83
N GLU A 89 1.64 -11.92 7.08
CA GLU A 89 1.88 -10.52 6.70
C GLU A 89 0.67 -9.92 5.96
N LEU A 90 0.12 -10.64 4.97
CA LEU A 90 -1.07 -10.20 4.26
C LEU A 90 -2.28 -10.06 5.19
N ARG A 91 -2.46 -10.97 6.13
CA ARG A 91 -3.56 -10.91 7.10
C ARG A 91 -3.46 -9.67 7.97
N ASP A 92 -2.27 -9.37 8.47
CA ASP A 92 -2.04 -8.26 9.38
C ASP A 92 -2.22 -6.91 8.65
N GLU A 93 -1.71 -6.77 7.42
CA GLU A 93 -1.93 -5.58 6.58
C GLU A 93 -3.42 -5.40 6.21
N VAL A 94 -4.15 -6.48 5.96
CA VAL A 94 -5.60 -6.42 5.69
C VAL A 94 -6.36 -5.96 6.94
N GLU A 95 -6.02 -6.43 8.13
CA GLU A 95 -6.66 -5.95 9.37
C GLU A 95 -6.31 -4.47 9.63
N GLU A 96 -5.06 -4.05 9.44
CA GLU A 96 -4.64 -2.63 9.56
C GLU A 96 -5.41 -1.73 8.58
N PHE A 97 -5.63 -2.19 7.34
CA PHE A 97 -6.48 -1.50 6.37
C PHE A 97 -7.91 -1.30 6.88
N PHE A 98 -8.52 -2.33 7.46
CA PHE A 98 -9.88 -2.26 7.98
C PHE A 98 -10.00 -1.35 9.20
N GLU A 99 -9.02 -1.36 10.08
CA GLU A 99 -8.98 -0.50 11.26
C GLU A 99 -8.88 0.98 10.85
N ARG A 100 -7.93 1.32 9.96
CA ARG A 100 -7.76 2.70 9.50
C ARG A 100 -8.98 3.28 8.80
N ILE A 101 -9.59 2.53 7.87
CA ILE A 101 -10.80 3.02 7.19
C ILE A 101 -11.98 3.07 8.16
N GLY A 102 -12.04 2.15 9.12
CA GLY A 102 -12.98 2.19 10.22
C GLY A 102 -12.87 3.53 10.95
N GLU A 103 -11.75 3.80 11.59
CA GLU A 103 -11.51 5.04 12.35
C GLU A 103 -11.85 6.28 11.52
N ALA A 104 -11.33 6.39 10.29
CA ALA A 104 -11.58 7.54 9.43
C ALA A 104 -13.07 7.74 9.09
N LEU A 105 -13.82 6.67 8.83
CA LEU A 105 -15.26 6.79 8.56
C LEU A 105 -16.07 7.12 9.83
N GLU A 106 -15.60 6.71 11.01
CA GLU A 106 -16.23 7.02 12.29
C GLU A 106 -16.10 8.52 12.56
N ASP A 107 -14.86 9.02 12.49
CA ASP A 107 -14.54 10.44 12.63
C ASP A 107 -15.34 11.28 11.64
N TYR A 108 -15.34 10.87 10.36
CA TYR A 108 -16.12 11.55 9.32
C TYR A 108 -17.61 11.66 9.67
N LEU A 109 -18.22 10.59 10.18
CA LEU A 109 -19.64 10.57 10.55
C LEU A 109 -19.93 11.42 11.80
N GLU A 110 -19.00 11.48 12.74
CA GLU A 110 -19.09 12.34 13.93
C GLU A 110 -18.97 13.81 13.56
N ASP A 111 -17.96 14.17 12.78
CA ASP A 111 -17.70 15.54 12.35
C ASP A 111 -18.81 16.06 11.43
N LEU A 112 -19.31 15.23 10.52
CA LEU A 112 -20.42 15.61 9.65
C LEU A 112 -21.70 15.82 10.46
N ARG A 113 -21.89 15.05 11.54
CA ARG A 113 -22.99 15.27 12.49
C ARG A 113 -22.80 16.58 13.25
N ALA A 114 -21.59 16.90 13.69
CA ALA A 114 -21.28 18.17 14.37
C ALA A 114 -21.54 19.36 13.45
N LEU A 115 -21.13 19.23 12.19
CA LEU A 115 -21.32 20.21 11.12
C LEU A 115 -22.82 20.53 10.89
N VAL A 116 -23.67 19.51 10.80
CA VAL A 116 -25.14 19.68 10.64
C VAL A 116 -25.83 20.08 11.93
N GLY A 117 -25.29 19.65 13.08
CA GLY A 117 -25.85 19.91 14.41
C GLY A 117 -25.76 21.36 14.86
N GLY A 118 -25.04 22.22 14.13
CA GLY A 118 -25.07 23.67 14.31
C GLY A 118 -24.48 24.16 15.64
N ALA A 119 -23.65 23.37 16.32
CA ALA A 119 -23.07 23.76 17.58
C ALA A 119 -21.93 24.79 17.37
N SER A 120 -22.33 26.07 17.33
CA SER A 120 -21.54 27.22 17.78
C SER A 120 -20.32 27.65 16.95
N GLN A 121 -20.22 27.25 15.67
CA GLN A 121 -19.10 27.65 14.83
C GLN A 121 -19.55 28.68 13.80
N GLY A 122 -18.91 29.87 13.83
CA GLY A 122 -19.00 30.83 12.74
C GLY A 122 -18.38 30.26 11.44
N PRO A 123 -18.34 31.04 10.35
CA PRO A 123 -17.84 30.59 9.05
C PRO A 123 -16.47 29.90 9.16
N GLU A 124 -15.54 30.52 9.89
CA GLU A 124 -14.19 30.02 10.12
C GLU A 124 -14.15 28.64 10.79
N GLY A 125 -15.08 28.35 11.70
CA GLY A 125 -15.11 27.05 12.36
C GLY A 125 -15.78 25.97 11.51
N LEU A 126 -16.74 26.35 10.67
CA LEU A 126 -17.33 25.43 9.69
C LEU A 126 -16.29 25.03 8.63
N GLU A 127 -15.53 26.00 8.11
CA GLU A 127 -14.38 25.75 7.22
C GLU A 127 -13.39 24.79 7.89
N ARG A 128 -13.04 25.05 9.15
CA ARG A 128 -12.14 24.20 9.92
C ARG A 128 -12.62 22.75 10.02
N VAL A 129 -13.90 22.51 10.31
CA VAL A 129 -14.45 21.14 10.39
C VAL A 129 -14.38 20.45 9.02
N ILE A 130 -14.66 21.17 7.94
CA ILE A 130 -14.58 20.62 6.58
C ILE A 130 -13.14 20.26 6.22
N ASP A 131 -12.19 21.17 6.43
CA ASP A 131 -10.81 21.04 5.95
C ASP A 131 -9.89 20.23 6.88
N GLU A 132 -9.92 20.53 8.18
CA GLU A 132 -9.03 19.90 9.16
C GLU A 132 -9.53 18.52 9.59
N SER A 133 -10.85 18.29 9.57
CA SER A 133 -11.42 17.03 10.05
C SER A 133 -11.97 16.17 8.91
N LEU A 134 -13.01 16.62 8.20
CA LEU A 134 -13.70 15.78 7.21
C LEU A 134 -12.78 15.40 6.03
N ARG A 135 -12.05 16.37 5.45
CA ARG A 135 -11.05 16.09 4.41
C ARG A 135 -9.85 15.32 4.93
N ALA A 136 -9.48 15.46 6.21
CA ALA A 136 -8.41 14.64 6.78
C ALA A 136 -8.82 13.17 6.88
N ALA A 137 -10.06 12.90 7.30
CA ALA A 137 -10.63 11.56 7.29
C ALA A 137 -10.65 10.94 5.88
N LEU A 138 -11.11 11.67 4.86
CA LEU A 138 -11.09 11.18 3.47
C LEU A 138 -9.67 10.87 2.99
N ARG A 139 -8.68 11.72 3.34
CA ARG A 139 -7.26 11.49 3.06
C ARG A 139 -6.72 10.25 3.78
N GLY A 140 -7.16 10.00 5.01
CA GLY A 140 -6.84 8.79 5.77
C GLY A 140 -7.33 7.52 5.07
N VAL A 141 -8.57 7.54 4.56
CA VAL A 141 -9.11 6.44 3.76
C VAL A 141 -8.29 6.23 2.49
N GLU A 142 -7.98 7.30 1.75
CA GLU A 142 -7.14 7.18 0.54
C GLU A 142 -5.76 6.59 0.84
N ALA A 143 -5.12 7.03 1.93
CA ALA A 143 -3.81 6.51 2.34
C ALA A 143 -3.88 5.01 2.66
N ALA A 144 -4.92 4.56 3.38
CA ALA A 144 -5.13 3.14 3.66
C ALA A 144 -5.34 2.33 2.36
N VAL A 145 -6.14 2.84 1.42
CA VAL A 145 -6.36 2.21 0.11
C VAL A 145 -5.07 2.12 -0.71
N ARG A 146 -4.24 3.15 -0.70
CA ARG A 146 -2.94 3.15 -1.41
C ARG A 146 -1.95 2.17 -0.78
N ARG A 147 -1.84 2.14 0.55
CA ARG A 147 -0.97 1.19 1.24
C ARG A 147 -1.35 -0.26 0.95
N LEU A 148 -2.64 -0.56 0.97
CA LEU A 148 -3.15 -1.87 0.58
C LEU A 148 -2.73 -2.24 -0.85
N GLU A 149 -2.76 -1.29 -1.79
CA GLU A 149 -2.30 -1.49 -3.17
C GLU A 149 -0.79 -1.78 -3.28
N GLU A 150 0.04 -1.11 -2.46
CA GLU A 150 1.49 -1.33 -2.44
C GLU A 150 1.83 -2.76 -1.97
N VAL A 151 1.16 -3.23 -0.92
CA VAL A 151 1.27 -4.62 -0.43
C VAL A 151 0.88 -5.60 -1.55
N PHE A 152 -0.16 -5.30 -2.34
CA PHE A 152 -0.55 -6.13 -3.47
C PHE A 152 0.45 -6.17 -4.61
N LYS A 153 1.10 -5.05 -4.91
CA LYS A 153 2.16 -5.00 -5.93
C LYS A 153 3.36 -5.85 -5.49
N GLY A 154 3.75 -5.77 -4.21
CA GLY A 154 4.80 -6.60 -3.62
C GLY A 154 4.51 -8.11 -3.72
N LEU A 155 3.27 -8.51 -3.42
CA LEU A 155 2.82 -9.91 -3.56
C LEU A 155 2.72 -10.38 -5.03
N GLY A 156 2.66 -9.46 -6.00
CA GLY A 156 2.61 -9.74 -7.43
C GLY A 156 3.99 -9.92 -8.07
N GLU A 157 5.02 -9.22 -7.58
CA GLU A 157 6.40 -9.35 -8.09
C GLU A 157 7.09 -10.63 -7.65
N ALA A 158 6.69 -11.24 -6.52
CA ALA A 158 7.12 -12.58 -6.12
C ALA A 158 6.75 -13.67 -7.16
N ALA A 159 5.79 -13.39 -8.04
CA ALA A 159 5.38 -14.25 -9.15
C ALA A 159 5.82 -13.69 -10.53
N GLY A 160 6.89 -12.90 -10.58
CA GLY A 160 7.56 -12.57 -11.84
C GLY A 160 8.00 -13.84 -12.60
N PRO A 161 8.22 -13.76 -13.93
CA PRO A 161 8.71 -14.90 -14.70
C PRO A 161 9.95 -15.49 -14.05
N THR A 162 9.89 -16.78 -13.70
CA THR A 162 11.01 -17.48 -13.07
C THR A 162 12.04 -17.76 -14.16
N TYR A 163 13.17 -17.06 -14.12
CA TYR A 163 14.27 -17.30 -15.04
C TYR A 163 15.20 -18.37 -14.45
N VAL A 164 15.46 -19.43 -15.21
CA VAL A 164 16.49 -20.41 -14.84
C VAL A 164 17.84 -19.80 -15.15
N VAL A 165 18.50 -19.26 -14.11
CA VAL A 165 19.74 -18.48 -14.30
C VAL A 165 21.00 -19.38 -14.31
N SER A 166 21.03 -20.51 -13.59
CA SER A 166 22.19 -21.43 -13.60
C SER A 166 21.97 -22.76 -12.85
N SER A 167 22.77 -23.79 -13.18
CA SER A 167 22.97 -24.98 -12.34
C SER A 167 23.97 -24.70 -11.22
N ILE A 168 23.51 -24.65 -9.97
CA ILE A 168 24.35 -24.42 -8.79
C ILE A 168 24.93 -25.72 -8.23
N ARG A 169 26.18 -25.67 -7.72
CA ARG A 169 26.79 -26.78 -6.96
C ARG A 169 26.68 -26.48 -5.48
N LEU A 170 25.94 -27.32 -4.78
CA LEU A 170 25.76 -27.22 -3.33
C LEU A 170 26.54 -28.32 -2.61
N PRO A 171 27.13 -28.04 -1.44
CA PRO A 171 27.61 -29.08 -0.54
C PRO A 171 26.52 -30.08 -0.20
N LYS A 172 26.89 -31.34 0.01
CA LYS A 172 25.93 -32.43 0.31
C LYS A 172 25.04 -32.11 1.51
N ARG A 173 25.62 -31.52 2.56
CA ARG A 173 24.90 -31.10 3.77
C ARG A 173 23.76 -30.13 3.46
N ASP A 174 23.97 -29.18 2.56
CA ASP A 174 22.97 -28.17 2.21
C ASP A 174 21.89 -28.77 1.30
N LEU A 175 22.26 -29.73 0.45
CA LEU A 175 21.32 -30.53 -0.33
C LEU A 175 20.39 -31.35 0.58
N ASP A 176 20.94 -31.99 1.62
CA ASP A 176 20.17 -32.76 2.60
C ASP A 176 19.15 -31.86 3.34
N VAL A 177 19.52 -30.61 3.65
CA VAL A 177 18.59 -29.62 4.22
C VAL A 177 17.49 -29.25 3.23
N ILE A 178 17.81 -29.03 1.95
CA ILE A 178 16.81 -28.73 0.92
C ILE A 178 15.85 -29.91 0.73
N ASP A 179 16.35 -31.14 0.83
CA ASP A 179 15.52 -32.34 0.76
C ASP A 179 14.52 -32.42 1.93
N LEU A 180 14.98 -32.14 3.14
CA LEU A 180 14.11 -32.02 4.31
C LEU A 180 13.05 -30.92 4.15
N LEU A 181 13.38 -29.81 3.48
CA LEU A 181 12.41 -28.74 3.19
C LEU A 181 11.34 -29.20 2.20
N VAL A 182 11.69 -29.98 1.18
CA VAL A 182 10.70 -30.58 0.26
C VAL A 182 9.79 -31.54 1.03
N GLU A 183 10.33 -32.38 1.90
CA GLU A 183 9.54 -33.27 2.77
C GLU A 183 8.63 -32.49 3.74
N ALA A 184 9.09 -31.33 4.22
CA ALA A 184 8.33 -30.45 5.11
C ALA A 184 7.24 -29.63 4.39
N GLY A 185 7.15 -29.67 3.06
CA GLY A 185 6.03 -29.11 2.31
C GLY A 185 6.38 -28.18 1.16
N PHE A 186 7.65 -27.97 0.81
CA PHE A 186 8.00 -27.30 -0.45
C PHE A 186 7.69 -28.21 -1.65
N ARG A 187 7.15 -27.67 -2.76
CA ARG A 187 6.76 -28.46 -3.96
C ARG A 187 7.97 -29.02 -4.71
N SER A 188 9.11 -28.36 -4.61
CA SER A 188 10.36 -28.79 -5.26
C SER A 188 11.59 -28.19 -4.59
N ARG A 189 12.74 -28.82 -4.83
CA ARG A 189 14.06 -28.29 -4.40
C ARG A 189 14.30 -26.88 -4.94
N SER A 190 13.88 -26.62 -6.18
CA SER A 190 14.03 -25.32 -6.83
C SER A 190 13.19 -24.23 -6.15
N GLU A 191 11.99 -24.57 -5.67
CA GLU A 191 11.16 -23.64 -4.91
C GLU A 191 11.78 -23.31 -3.55
N ALA A 192 12.28 -24.32 -2.84
CA ALA A 192 12.97 -24.11 -1.57
C ALA A 192 14.19 -23.19 -1.74
N VAL A 193 15.02 -23.45 -2.76
CA VAL A 193 16.18 -22.60 -3.06
C VAL A 193 15.76 -21.18 -3.42
N ALA A 194 14.73 -21.01 -4.26
CA ALA A 194 14.25 -19.69 -4.66
C ALA A 194 13.74 -18.88 -3.46
N TYR A 195 12.93 -19.49 -2.59
CA TYR A 195 12.41 -18.86 -1.37
C TYR A 195 13.53 -18.34 -0.46
N PHE A 196 14.48 -19.20 -0.10
CA PHE A 196 15.58 -18.81 0.78
C PHE A 196 16.55 -17.84 0.12
N THR A 197 16.71 -17.88 -1.20
CA THR A 197 17.48 -16.87 -1.93
C THR A 197 16.81 -15.50 -1.84
N HIS A 198 15.48 -15.44 -2.03
CA HIS A 198 14.72 -14.21 -1.90
C HIS A 198 14.80 -13.63 -0.49
N LYS A 199 14.52 -14.43 0.54
CA LYS A 199 14.66 -14.01 1.95
C LYS A 199 16.09 -13.58 2.28
N GLY A 200 17.10 -14.26 1.74
CA GLY A 200 18.50 -13.86 1.89
C GLY A 200 18.81 -12.48 1.29
N LEU A 201 18.21 -12.15 0.14
CA LEU A 201 18.32 -10.83 -0.49
C LEU A 201 17.57 -9.75 0.29
N GLU A 202 16.39 -10.06 0.84
CA GLU A 202 15.63 -9.12 1.67
C GLU A 202 16.41 -8.72 2.92
N VAL A 203 16.99 -9.70 3.63
CA VAL A 203 17.83 -9.44 4.80
C VAL A 203 19.08 -8.64 4.44
N ALA A 204 19.65 -8.88 3.26
CA ALA A 204 20.83 -8.17 2.77
C ALA A 204 20.53 -6.78 2.15
N LYS A 205 19.25 -6.40 2.03
CA LYS A 205 18.81 -5.20 1.29
C LYS A 205 19.51 -3.91 1.75
N PRO A 206 19.66 -3.60 3.06
CA PRO A 206 20.33 -2.36 3.48
C PRO A 206 21.80 -2.31 3.05
N ALA A 207 22.51 -3.43 3.15
CA ALA A 207 23.92 -3.51 2.75
C ALA A 207 24.08 -3.41 1.23
N LEU A 208 23.17 -4.02 0.46
CA LEU A 208 23.15 -3.95 -1.00
C LEU A 208 22.86 -2.53 -1.51
N GLU A 209 21.95 -1.81 -0.85
CA GLU A 209 21.63 -0.42 -1.18
C GLU A 209 22.83 0.51 -0.95
N GLU A 210 23.56 0.35 0.16
CA GLU A 210 24.80 1.09 0.41
C GLU A 210 25.87 0.81 -0.66
N LEU A 211 26.00 -0.46 -1.07
CA LEU A 211 26.97 -0.89 -2.06
C LEU A 211 26.62 -0.35 -3.46
N LEU A 212 25.33 -0.33 -3.81
CA LEU A 212 24.82 0.29 -5.03
C LEU A 212 25.03 1.81 -5.05
N ALA A 213 24.87 2.48 -3.91
CA ALA A 213 25.16 3.91 -3.79
C ALA A 213 26.65 4.19 -4.07
N LYS A 214 27.56 3.43 -3.45
CA LYS A 214 29.01 3.55 -3.71
C LYS A 214 29.39 3.24 -5.16
N LEU A 215 28.71 2.29 -5.80
CA LEU A 215 28.91 1.99 -7.22
C LEU A 215 28.47 3.14 -8.14
N ARG A 216 27.40 3.86 -7.79
CA ARG A 216 26.96 5.06 -8.52
C ARG A 216 27.97 6.18 -8.35
N GLU A 217 28.43 6.43 -7.13
CA GLU A 217 29.49 7.41 -6.85
C GLU A 217 30.76 7.12 -7.65
N LEU A 218 31.21 5.86 -7.70
CA LEU A 218 32.34 5.43 -8.53
C LEU A 218 32.14 5.72 -10.03
N LYS A 219 30.90 5.53 -10.51
CA LYS A 219 30.56 5.77 -11.91
C LYS A 219 30.59 7.27 -12.23
N GLU A 220 30.05 8.11 -11.34
CA GLU A 220 30.10 9.57 -11.45
C GLU A 220 31.54 10.10 -11.36
N LEU A 221 32.36 9.56 -10.44
CA LEU A 221 33.76 9.92 -10.34
C LEU A 221 34.50 9.58 -11.64
N ARG A 222 34.22 8.40 -12.22
CA ARG A 222 34.81 7.97 -13.49
C ARG A 222 34.40 8.84 -14.67
N GLU A 223 33.18 9.37 -14.68
CA GLU A 223 32.74 10.33 -15.69
C GLU A 223 33.38 11.70 -15.50
N LYS A 224 33.42 12.24 -14.28
CA LYS A 224 34.13 13.50 -13.99
C LYS A 224 35.60 13.44 -14.37
N LEU A 225 36.28 12.34 -14.03
CA LEU A 225 37.68 12.12 -14.42
C LEU A 225 37.85 12.08 -15.95
N ARG A 226 36.89 11.48 -16.68
CA ARG A 226 36.90 11.50 -18.15
C ARG A 226 36.70 12.90 -18.72
N GLU A 227 35.83 13.70 -18.13
CA GLU A 227 35.60 15.08 -18.55
C GLU A 227 36.80 15.99 -18.26
N GLU A 228 37.44 15.85 -17.10
CA GLU A 228 38.65 16.59 -16.74
C GLU A 228 39.82 16.23 -17.66
N VAL A 229 40.01 14.95 -17.95
CA VAL A 229 41.02 14.49 -18.92
C VAL A 229 40.73 15.10 -20.30
N LYS A 230 39.46 15.11 -20.74
CA LYS A 230 39.08 15.69 -22.03
C LYS A 230 39.35 17.19 -22.10
N LYS A 231 39.04 17.95 -21.05
CA LYS A 231 39.35 19.39 -20.94
C LYS A 231 40.86 19.65 -20.96
N ALA A 232 41.66 18.85 -20.25
CA ALA A 232 43.11 18.99 -20.25
C ALA A 232 43.74 18.76 -21.64
N PHE A 233 43.16 17.85 -22.44
CA PHE A 233 43.59 17.63 -23.83
C PHE A 233 43.09 18.71 -24.80
N GLU A 234 41.96 19.37 -24.54
CA GLU A 234 41.46 20.48 -25.36
C GLU A 234 42.19 21.81 -25.07
N GLU A 235 42.59 22.07 -23.83
CA GLU A 235 43.35 23.26 -23.44
C GLU A 235 44.84 23.19 -23.84
N GLY A 236 45.44 21.98 -23.85
CA GLY A 236 46.81 21.76 -24.32
C GLY A 236 46.99 21.89 -25.85
N GLY A 237 45.90 21.95 -26.62
CA GLY A 237 45.90 22.09 -28.08
C GLY A 237 45.92 23.53 -28.61
N SER A 238 45.87 24.55 -27.74
CA SER A 238 45.88 25.97 -28.13
C SER A 238 47.26 26.65 -27.96
N SER A 239 48.33 25.87 -27.89
CA SER A 239 49.72 26.37 -27.95
C SER A 239 50.55 25.47 -28.85
N GLY A 240 50.28 25.56 -30.15
CA GLY A 240 51.04 24.94 -31.24
C GLY A 240 50.75 25.67 -32.54
#